data_AF-A0A352ED35-F1
#
_entry.id   AF-A0A352ED35-F1
#
_cell.length_a   1.000
_cell.length_b   1.000
_cell.length_c   1.000
_cell.angle_alpha   90.00
_cell.angle_beta   90.00
_cell.angle_gamma   90.00
#
_symmetry.space_group_name_H-M   'P 1'
#
loop_
_entity.id
_entity.type
_entity.pdbx_description
1 polymer ?
#
loop_
_entity_poly.entity_id
_entity_poly.type
_entity_poly.pdbx_seq_one_letter_code
_entity_poly.pdbx_strand_id
1 'polypeptide(L)'
;MTLKSVVILVFIQFLPNFSTAQILIPMDEDGQSDHLKSYGLVYEAITLGYDCHWLLNYRGGSFVILNGDQEIIKKALIKGVSYEVASANALVALISDLQSPANNTNSLPLEKVPEIAVYSPSGKQPWDDAVTLVLTYAEIPFTTIYDQEIINGDLQLFDWLHLHHEDFTGQYGKFYNTYRDAAWYINQKSSYESAARLMGYNKVSKQ
;
A
#
# COMPACT_ATOMS: atom_id res chain seq x y z
N MET A 1 32.05 17.84 67.29
CA MET A 1 31.12 18.34 66.27
C MET A 1 31.45 17.59 64.98
N THR A 2 30.78 16.47 64.73
CA THR A 2 31.10 15.53 63.64
C THR A 2 30.37 15.96 62.37
N LEU A 3 31.14 16.32 61.34
CA LEU A 3 30.64 16.69 60.02
C LEU A 3 30.01 15.44 59.37
N LYS A 4 28.68 15.44 59.21
CA LYS A 4 27.97 14.40 58.46
C LYS A 4 28.24 14.63 56.97
N SER A 5 29.09 13.79 56.37
CA SER A 5 29.30 13.75 54.93
C SER A 5 28.00 13.35 54.24
N VAL A 6 27.32 14.31 53.63
CA VAL A 6 26.19 14.06 52.72
C VAL A 6 26.79 13.61 51.39
N VAL A 7 26.76 12.30 51.13
CA VAL A 7 27.10 11.73 49.83
C VAL A 7 25.92 12.00 48.90
N ILE A 8 26.06 12.97 48.00
CA ILE A 8 25.10 13.23 46.93
C ILE A 8 25.33 12.17 45.85
N LEU A 9 24.44 11.19 45.78
CA LEU A 9 24.41 10.17 44.74
C LEU A 9 23.87 10.82 43.45
N VAL A 10 24.77 11.22 42.54
CA VAL A 10 24.38 11.72 41.21
C VAL A 10 23.95 10.51 40.37
N PHE A 11 22.64 10.35 40.19
CA PHE A 11 22.06 9.33 39.32
C PHE A 11 22.17 9.81 37.87
N ILE A 12 23.23 9.42 37.17
CA ILE A 12 23.36 9.64 35.72
C ILE A 12 22.39 8.67 35.04
N GLN A 13 21.21 9.17 34.68
CA GLN A 13 20.27 8.46 33.82
C GLN A 13 20.91 8.38 32.43
N PHE A 14 21.42 7.19 32.06
CA PHE A 14 21.77 6.89 30.67
C PHE A 14 20.48 6.84 29.86
N LEU A 15 20.12 7.95 29.22
CA LEU A 15 19.09 7.93 28.18
C LEU A 15 19.61 7.06 27.03
N PRO A 16 18.87 6.02 26.61
CA PRO A 16 19.25 5.28 25.41
C PRO A 16 19.26 6.26 24.24
N ASN A 17 20.41 6.40 23.58
CA ASN A 17 20.49 7.10 22.31
C ASN A 17 19.74 6.24 21.27
N PHE A 18 18.47 6.54 21.06
CA PHE A 18 17.76 6.04 19.89
C PHE A 18 18.37 6.70 18.66
N SER A 19 19.33 6.00 18.03
CA SER A 19 19.87 6.44 16.75
C SER A 19 18.86 6.13 15.67
N THR A 20 18.17 7.16 15.18
CA THR A 20 17.34 7.05 13.98
C THR A 20 18.24 6.95 12.76
N ALA A 21 17.97 5.97 11.90
CA ALA A 21 18.64 5.80 10.63
C ALA A 21 17.76 6.34 9.50
N GLN A 22 18.39 6.94 8.50
CA GLN A 22 17.75 7.30 7.25
C GLN A 22 17.81 6.09 6.34
N ILE A 23 16.66 5.51 6.00
CA ILE A 23 16.61 4.27 5.23
C ILE A 23 16.09 4.58 3.84
N LEU A 24 16.93 4.41 2.83
CA LEU A 24 16.54 4.49 1.44
C LEU A 24 16.14 3.09 0.96
N ILE A 25 14.96 3.00 0.34
CA ILE A 25 14.46 1.79 -0.31
C ILE A 25 14.57 2.05 -1.82
N PRO A 26 15.61 1.52 -2.50
CA PRO A 26 15.75 1.70 -3.93
C PRO A 26 14.59 1.04 -4.66
N MET A 27 14.24 1.58 -5.83
CA MET A 27 13.19 1.05 -6.70
C MET A 27 13.65 0.90 -8.16
N ASP A 28 14.94 1.11 -8.42
CA ASP A 28 15.55 0.81 -9.71
C ASP A 28 15.71 -0.71 -9.92
N GLU A 29 15.98 -1.10 -11.16
CA GLU A 29 16.08 -2.50 -11.58
C GLU A 29 17.20 -3.25 -10.85
N ASP A 30 18.36 -2.61 -10.70
CA ASP A 30 19.55 -3.25 -10.12
C ASP A 30 19.58 -3.22 -8.59
N GLY A 31 18.91 -2.24 -7.95
CA GLY A 31 19.02 -2.00 -6.52
C GLY A 31 17.97 -2.71 -5.67
N GLN A 32 16.83 -3.12 -6.24
CA GLN A 32 15.73 -3.70 -5.48
C GLN A 32 15.51 -5.18 -5.81
N SER A 33 15.52 -6.01 -4.78
CA SER A 33 15.27 -7.44 -4.89
C SER A 33 13.78 -7.81 -4.99
N ASP A 34 12.88 -6.99 -4.44
CA ASP A 34 11.45 -7.21 -4.54
C ASP A 34 10.66 -5.89 -4.50
N HIS A 35 10.30 -5.39 -5.68
CA HIS A 35 9.56 -4.13 -5.84
C HIS A 35 8.13 -4.20 -5.31
N LEU A 36 7.47 -5.37 -5.30
CA LEU A 36 6.09 -5.45 -4.84
C LEU A 36 6.05 -5.45 -3.30
N LYS A 37 6.95 -6.21 -2.67
CA LYS A 37 7.11 -6.20 -1.22
C LYS A 37 7.60 -4.86 -0.68
N SER A 38 8.35 -4.08 -1.46
CA SER A 38 8.79 -2.75 -1.03
C SER A 38 7.63 -1.76 -0.88
N TYR A 39 6.62 -1.77 -1.77
CA TYR A 39 5.39 -1.01 -1.57
C TYR A 39 4.67 -1.41 -0.29
N GLY A 40 4.60 -2.72 -0.01
CA GLY A 40 4.05 -3.26 1.23
C GLY A 40 4.78 -2.79 2.48
N LEU A 41 6.11 -2.81 2.46
CA LEU A 41 6.95 -2.33 3.55
C LEU A 41 6.71 -0.84 3.83
N VAL A 42 6.61 -0.02 2.77
CA VAL A 42 6.35 1.43 2.91
C VAL A 42 4.94 1.69 3.41
N TYR A 43 3.94 0.95 2.93
CA TYR A 43 2.57 1.01 3.47
C TYR A 43 2.54 0.71 4.98
N GLU A 44 3.23 -0.36 5.40
CA GLU A 44 3.34 -0.74 6.80
C GLU A 44 4.09 0.33 7.61
N ALA A 45 5.16 0.92 7.06
CA ALA A 45 5.91 1.99 7.71
C ALA A 45 5.04 3.23 7.97
N ILE A 46 4.29 3.70 6.97
CA ILE A 46 3.38 4.85 7.13
C ILE A 46 2.32 4.53 8.20
N THR A 47 1.76 3.31 8.18
CA THR A 47 0.76 2.86 9.17
C THR A 47 1.31 2.88 10.61
N LEU A 48 2.59 2.58 10.78
CA LEU A 48 3.28 2.62 12.08
C LEU A 48 3.76 4.03 12.49
N GLY A 49 3.51 5.05 11.66
CA GLY A 49 3.87 6.45 11.94
C GLY A 49 5.31 6.82 11.58
N TYR A 50 5.98 6.04 10.72
CA TYR A 50 7.27 6.43 10.18
C TYR A 50 7.11 7.58 9.17
N ASP A 51 8.08 8.49 9.18
CA ASP A 51 8.17 9.63 8.27
C ASP A 51 8.72 9.16 6.92
N CYS A 52 7.80 8.92 5.99
CA CYS A 52 8.08 8.29 4.70
C CYS A 52 7.93 9.30 3.56
N HIS A 53 8.84 9.25 2.60
CA HIS A 53 8.81 10.10 1.42
C HIS A 53 8.97 9.26 0.14
N TRP A 54 8.27 9.67 -0.92
CA TRP A 54 8.47 9.17 -2.29
C TRP A 54 9.39 10.11 -3.07
N LEU A 55 10.44 9.55 -3.67
CA LEU A 55 11.45 10.29 -4.43
C LEU A 55 11.13 10.19 -5.93
N LEU A 56 10.39 11.16 -6.45
CA LEU A 56 9.95 11.20 -7.84
C LEU A 56 11.12 11.20 -8.81
N ASN A 57 11.06 10.31 -9.81
CA ASN A 57 12.05 10.14 -10.87
C ASN A 57 13.49 9.91 -10.38
N TYR A 58 13.65 9.48 -9.13
CA TYR A 58 14.94 9.12 -8.56
C TYR A 58 14.97 7.61 -8.33
N ARG A 59 15.92 6.92 -8.97
CA ARG A 59 16.16 5.47 -8.80
C ARG A 59 14.86 4.66 -8.81
N GLY A 60 14.11 4.74 -9.92
CA GLY A 60 12.85 4.02 -10.12
C GLY A 60 11.68 4.52 -9.25
N GLY A 61 11.78 5.69 -8.62
CA GLY A 61 10.77 6.18 -7.68
C GLY A 61 11.00 5.65 -6.28
N SER A 62 12.24 5.73 -5.79
CA SER A 62 12.65 5.21 -4.48
C SER A 62 11.85 5.81 -3.32
N PHE A 63 11.83 5.10 -2.19
CA PHE A 63 11.26 5.62 -0.95
C PHE A 63 12.37 5.93 0.05
N VAL A 64 12.14 6.88 0.95
CA VAL A 64 13.00 7.09 2.11
C VAL A 64 12.19 7.17 3.39
N ILE A 65 12.72 6.57 4.45
CA ILE A 65 12.18 6.62 5.79
C ILE A 65 13.14 7.45 6.65
N LEU A 66 12.71 8.63 7.10
CA LEU A 66 13.58 9.63 7.75
C LEU A 66 13.93 9.26 9.19
N ASN A 67 13.01 8.57 9.87
CA ASN A 67 13.08 8.16 11.25
C ASN A 67 13.12 6.62 11.41
N GLY A 68 13.73 5.93 10.45
CA GLY A 68 13.85 4.48 10.45
C GLY A 68 14.65 3.94 11.63
N ASP A 69 14.39 2.69 11.99
CA ASP A 69 15.04 2.01 13.12
C ASP A 69 15.33 0.53 12.81
N GLN A 70 15.71 -0.24 13.83
CA GLN A 70 15.97 -1.68 13.67
C GLN A 70 14.72 -2.50 13.36
N GLU A 71 13.53 -2.04 13.74
CA GLU A 71 12.29 -2.75 13.48
C GLU A 71 11.98 -2.76 11.98
N ILE A 72 12.03 -1.58 11.34
CA ILE A 72 11.73 -1.50 9.90
C ILE A 72 12.82 -2.17 9.05
N ILE A 73 14.09 -2.12 9.47
CA ILE A 73 15.18 -2.89 8.83
C ILE A 73 14.90 -4.39 8.91
N LYS A 74 14.49 -4.89 10.08
CA LYS A 74 14.13 -6.30 10.26
C LYS A 74 12.95 -6.68 9.35
N LYS A 75 11.93 -5.84 9.23
CA LYS A 75 10.79 -6.07 8.32
C LYS A 75 11.25 -6.12 6.87
N ALA A 76 12.12 -5.21 6.43
CA ALA A 76 12.70 -5.22 5.08
C ALA A 76 13.43 -6.54 4.80
N LEU A 77 14.29 -6.99 5.72
CA LEU A 77 15.01 -8.26 5.60
C LEU A 77 14.07 -9.47 5.53
N ILE A 78 13.04 -9.54 6.38
CA ILE A 78 12.06 -10.63 6.38
C ILE A 78 11.28 -10.67 5.07
N LYS A 79 10.94 -9.50 4.51
CA LYS A 79 10.22 -9.36 3.25
C LYS A 79 11.12 -9.48 2.01
N GLY A 80 12.43 -9.62 2.18
CA GLY A 80 13.37 -9.71 1.07
C GLY A 80 13.52 -8.40 0.30
N VAL A 81 13.31 -7.25 0.94
CA VAL A 81 13.39 -5.91 0.36
C VAL A 81 14.78 -5.33 0.58
N SER A 82 15.43 -4.88 -0.49
CA SER A 82 16.70 -4.14 -0.41
C SER A 82 16.52 -2.79 0.26
N TYR A 83 17.50 -2.38 1.06
CA TYR A 83 17.55 -1.07 1.69
C TYR A 83 19.00 -0.58 1.83
N GLU A 84 19.17 0.73 1.92
CA GLU A 84 20.45 1.40 2.14
C GLU A 84 20.33 2.33 3.36
N VAL A 85 21.31 2.30 4.25
CA VAL A 85 21.37 3.21 5.40
C VAL A 85 22.19 4.43 5.03
N ALA A 86 21.57 5.61 5.06
CA ALA A 86 22.21 6.89 4.85
C ALA A 86 22.41 7.64 6.18
N SER A 87 23.33 8.60 6.19
CA SER A 87 23.43 9.58 7.27
C SER A 87 22.43 10.73 7.05
N ALA A 88 22.06 11.42 8.13
CA ALA A 88 21.23 12.62 8.05
C ALA A 88 21.79 13.66 7.06
N ASN A 89 23.11 13.89 7.07
CA ASN A 89 23.76 14.82 6.16
C ASN A 89 23.65 14.41 4.70
N ALA A 90 23.84 13.12 4.40
CA ALA A 90 23.71 12.61 3.03
C ALA A 90 22.28 12.78 2.51
N LEU A 91 21.28 12.55 3.37
CA LEU A 91 19.89 12.69 2.98
C LEU A 91 19.46 14.14 2.77
N VAL A 92 19.92 15.07 3.62
CA VAL A 92 19.66 16.51 3.42
C VAL A 92 20.23 16.97 2.07
N ALA A 93 21.44 16.52 1.73
CA ALA A 93 22.03 16.81 0.42
C ALA A 93 21.22 16.19 -0.73
N LEU A 94 20.76 14.95 -0.59
CA LEU A 94 19.92 14.28 -1.58
C LEU A 94 18.59 15.02 -1.79
N ILE A 95 17.84 15.33 -0.72
CA ILE A 95 16.56 16.04 -0.83
C ILE A 95 16.76 17.42 -1.48
N SER A 96 17.83 18.14 -1.12
CA SER A 96 18.16 19.43 -1.74
C SER A 96 18.45 19.31 -3.24
N ASP A 97 19.13 18.25 -3.66
CA ASP A 97 19.41 18.00 -5.09
C ASP A 97 18.13 17.62 -5.85
N LEU A 98 17.27 16.79 -5.23
CA LEU A 98 16.01 16.37 -5.82
C LEU A 98 15.04 17.53 -6.06
N GLN A 99 15.08 18.57 -5.22
CA GLN A 99 14.24 19.77 -5.33
C GLN A 99 14.82 20.86 -6.24
N SER A 100 16.00 20.64 -6.82
CA SER A 100 16.63 21.59 -7.74
C SER A 100 15.73 21.84 -8.96
N PRO A 101 15.42 23.12 -9.31
CA PRO A 101 14.62 23.44 -10.50
C PRO A 101 15.22 22.97 -11.83
N ALA A 102 16.50 22.57 -11.83
CA ALA A 102 17.19 22.05 -13.01
C ALA A 102 16.87 20.57 -13.29
N ASN A 103 16.33 19.84 -12.32
CA ASN A 103 16.06 18.40 -12.40
C ASN A 103 14.55 18.14 -12.43
N ASN A 104 14.12 17.12 -13.19
CA ASN A 104 12.73 16.65 -13.17
C ASN A 104 12.51 15.62 -12.05
N THR A 105 12.93 15.95 -10.83
CA THR A 105 12.83 15.11 -9.64
C THR A 105 12.11 15.87 -8.52
N ASN A 106 11.67 15.17 -7.49
CA ASN A 106 11.14 15.80 -6.27
C ASN A 106 11.13 14.80 -5.10
N SER A 107 10.94 15.30 -3.88
CA SER A 107 10.60 14.48 -2.71
C SER A 107 9.20 14.86 -2.23
N LEU A 108 8.30 13.89 -2.16
CA LEU A 108 6.94 14.06 -1.68
C LEU A 108 6.73 13.29 -0.36
N PRO A 109 6.29 13.95 0.73
CA PRO A 109 5.94 13.25 1.95
C PRO A 109 4.68 12.38 1.75
N LEU A 110 4.65 11.22 2.41
CA LEU A 110 3.54 10.27 2.40
C LEU A 110 2.83 10.32 3.76
N GLU A 111 1.75 11.10 3.83
CA GLU A 111 1.11 11.45 5.12
C GLU A 111 0.22 10.36 5.71
N LYS A 112 -0.54 9.64 4.85
CA LYS A 112 -1.46 8.58 5.27
C LYS A 112 -1.52 7.46 4.25
N VAL A 113 -1.77 6.24 4.73
CA VAL A 113 -2.14 5.13 3.86
C VAL A 113 -3.58 5.29 3.36
N PRO A 114 -3.89 4.90 2.11
CA PRO A 114 -5.24 4.97 1.58
C PRO A 114 -6.06 3.73 1.99
N GLU A 115 -7.35 3.94 2.24
CA GLU A 115 -8.32 2.82 2.25
C GLU A 115 -8.66 2.41 0.81
N ILE A 116 -8.40 1.15 0.45
CA ILE A 116 -8.51 0.65 -0.93
C ILE A 116 -9.72 -0.26 -1.08
N ALA A 117 -10.59 0.07 -2.03
CA ALA A 117 -11.64 -0.81 -2.53
C ALA A 117 -11.26 -1.44 -3.88
N VAL A 118 -11.57 -2.72 -4.05
CA VAL A 118 -11.52 -3.41 -5.35
C VAL A 118 -12.94 -3.81 -5.73
N TYR A 119 -13.41 -3.31 -6.86
CA TYR A 119 -14.71 -3.70 -7.39
C TYR A 119 -14.61 -5.08 -8.05
N SER A 120 -15.21 -6.09 -7.42
CA SER A 120 -15.15 -7.46 -7.93
C SER A 120 -16.34 -8.29 -7.41
N PRO A 121 -17.00 -9.07 -8.28
CA PRO A 121 -18.14 -9.89 -7.88
C PRO A 121 -17.70 -11.03 -6.94
N SER A 122 -18.57 -11.39 -6.00
CA SER A 122 -18.36 -12.55 -5.14
C SER A 122 -18.17 -13.84 -5.94
N GLY A 123 -17.21 -14.67 -5.54
CA GLY A 123 -16.97 -15.99 -6.16
C GLY A 123 -16.04 -16.00 -7.37
N LYS A 124 -15.46 -14.85 -7.76
CA LYS A 124 -14.32 -14.80 -8.68
C LYS A 124 -13.13 -15.55 -8.06
N GLN A 125 -12.33 -16.25 -8.86
CA GLN A 125 -11.18 -16.94 -8.31
C GLN A 125 -10.05 -15.93 -8.01
N PRO A 126 -9.26 -16.12 -6.95
CA PRO A 126 -8.23 -15.16 -6.55
C PRO A 126 -7.18 -14.85 -7.63
N TRP A 127 -6.96 -15.76 -8.58
CA TRP A 127 -6.01 -15.56 -9.68
C TRP A 127 -6.61 -14.83 -10.90
N ASP A 128 -7.92 -14.60 -10.91
CA ASP A 128 -8.62 -13.92 -12.02
C ASP A 128 -8.48 -12.39 -11.95
N ASP A 129 -7.80 -11.86 -10.93
CA ASP A 129 -7.60 -10.44 -10.70
C ASP A 129 -6.15 -10.15 -10.26
N ALA A 130 -5.36 -9.66 -11.21
CA ALA A 130 -3.96 -9.35 -10.99
C ALA A 130 -3.73 -8.29 -9.92
N VAL A 131 -4.67 -7.36 -9.72
CA VAL A 131 -4.54 -6.31 -8.70
C VAL A 131 -4.70 -6.90 -7.32
N THR A 132 -5.71 -7.74 -7.10
CA THR A 132 -5.87 -8.42 -5.80
C THR A 132 -4.69 -9.35 -5.50
N LEU A 133 -4.13 -10.04 -6.50
CA LEU A 133 -2.92 -10.84 -6.34
C LEU A 133 -1.73 -9.99 -5.90
N VAL A 134 -1.50 -8.86 -6.56
CA VAL A 134 -0.38 -7.97 -6.25
C VAL A 134 -0.54 -7.33 -4.87
N LEU A 135 -1.73 -6.84 -4.52
CA LEU A 135 -2.00 -6.27 -3.20
C LEU A 135 -1.82 -7.33 -2.10
N THR A 136 -2.34 -8.54 -2.32
CA THR A 136 -2.15 -9.66 -1.39
C THR A 136 -0.67 -10.01 -1.25
N TYR A 137 0.06 -10.08 -2.36
CA TYR A 137 1.50 -10.38 -2.34
C TYR A 137 2.29 -9.28 -1.62
N ALA A 138 1.96 -8.01 -1.85
CA ALA A 138 2.54 -6.87 -1.16
C ALA A 138 2.10 -6.77 0.31
N GLU A 139 1.12 -7.57 0.76
CA GLU A 139 0.51 -7.48 2.10
C GLU A 139 -0.17 -6.11 2.36
N ILE A 140 -0.71 -5.50 1.30
CA ILE A 140 -1.49 -4.26 1.39
C ILE A 140 -2.98 -4.63 1.53
N PRO A 141 -3.66 -4.19 2.60
CA PRO A 141 -5.07 -4.51 2.82
C PRO A 141 -5.95 -3.81 1.78
N PHE A 142 -7.02 -4.50 1.38
CA PHE A 142 -8.07 -3.96 0.52
C PHE A 142 -9.40 -4.61 0.86
N THR A 143 -10.49 -3.94 0.50
CA THR A 143 -11.85 -4.47 0.65
C THR A 143 -12.43 -4.75 -0.73
N THR A 144 -12.90 -5.98 -0.95
CA THR A 144 -13.69 -6.27 -2.14
C THR A 144 -15.11 -5.74 -1.95
N ILE A 145 -15.56 -4.91 -2.88
CA ILE A 145 -16.93 -4.40 -2.92
C ILE A 145 -17.57 -4.75 -4.26
N TYR A 146 -18.90 -4.76 -4.31
CA TYR A 146 -19.63 -4.88 -5.55
C TYR A 146 -20.84 -3.93 -5.54
N ASP A 147 -21.80 -4.21 -6.40
CA ASP A 147 -22.96 -3.37 -6.61
C ASP A 147 -23.74 -3.00 -5.34
N GLN A 148 -23.91 -3.95 -4.42
CA GLN A 148 -24.77 -3.74 -3.27
C GLN A 148 -24.15 -2.75 -2.29
N GLU A 149 -22.85 -2.88 -2.02
CA GLU A 149 -22.08 -1.94 -1.20
C GLU A 149 -22.08 -0.54 -1.84
N ILE A 150 -21.94 -0.45 -3.17
CA ILE A 150 -22.01 0.82 -3.90
C ILE A 150 -23.38 1.49 -3.73
N ILE A 151 -24.47 0.74 -3.96
CA ILE A 151 -25.85 1.25 -3.86
C ILE A 151 -26.18 1.67 -2.43
N ASN A 152 -25.62 0.99 -1.43
CA ASN A 152 -25.76 1.36 -0.02
C ASN A 152 -24.97 2.62 0.38
N GLY A 153 -24.07 3.10 -0.49
CA GLY A 153 -23.27 4.31 -0.27
C GLY A 153 -21.91 4.06 0.38
N ASP A 154 -21.42 2.82 0.40
CA ASP A 154 -20.17 2.45 1.09
C ASP A 154 -18.92 3.01 0.40
N LEU A 155 -19.02 3.52 -0.84
CA LEU A 155 -17.89 4.12 -1.56
C LEU A 155 -17.20 5.25 -0.81
N GLN A 156 -17.93 5.99 0.02
CA GLN A 156 -17.38 7.09 0.83
C GLN A 156 -16.39 6.63 1.91
N LEU A 157 -16.31 5.32 2.18
CA LEU A 157 -15.39 4.74 3.15
C LEU A 157 -13.98 4.55 2.59
N PHE A 158 -13.80 4.68 1.27
CA PHE A 158 -12.55 4.36 0.59
C PHE A 158 -11.94 5.60 -0.05
N ASP A 159 -10.61 5.70 0.02
CA ASP A 159 -9.85 6.74 -0.66
C ASP A 159 -9.60 6.38 -2.14
N TRP A 160 -9.48 5.08 -2.45
CA TRP A 160 -9.16 4.56 -3.78
C TRP A 160 -10.11 3.44 -4.17
N LEU A 161 -10.49 3.42 -5.46
CA LEU A 161 -11.33 2.38 -6.05
C LEU A 161 -10.67 1.81 -7.31
N HIS A 162 -10.39 0.51 -7.29
CA HIS A 162 -9.99 -0.23 -8.49
C HIS A 162 -11.22 -0.78 -9.23
N LEU A 163 -11.26 -0.58 -10.55
CA LEU A 163 -12.32 -1.02 -11.45
C LEU A 163 -11.68 -1.64 -12.70
N HIS A 164 -12.32 -2.67 -13.25
CA HIS A 164 -11.95 -3.17 -14.57
C HIS A 164 -12.78 -2.47 -15.64
N HIS A 165 -12.17 -2.17 -16.79
CA HIS A 165 -12.88 -1.50 -17.89
C HIS A 165 -14.10 -2.31 -18.39
N GLU A 166 -14.08 -3.63 -18.25
CA GLU A 166 -15.21 -4.51 -18.60
C GLU A 166 -16.44 -4.34 -17.70
N ASP A 167 -16.27 -3.84 -16.48
CA ASP A 167 -17.34 -3.74 -15.47
C ASP A 167 -18.44 -2.75 -15.91
N PHE A 168 -18.13 -1.79 -16.79
CA PHE A 168 -19.07 -0.77 -17.26
C PHE A 168 -19.98 -1.19 -18.42
N THR A 169 -19.86 -2.44 -18.90
CA THR A 169 -20.53 -2.85 -20.15
C THR A 169 -21.92 -3.43 -19.96
N GLY A 170 -22.30 -3.79 -18.72
CA GLY A 170 -23.55 -4.51 -18.43
C GLY A 170 -23.65 -5.88 -19.14
N GLN A 171 -22.52 -6.37 -19.65
CA GLN A 171 -22.40 -7.65 -20.30
C GLN A 171 -22.02 -8.69 -19.24
N TYR A 172 -22.51 -9.91 -19.39
CA TYR A 172 -22.18 -11.05 -18.53
C TYR A 172 -20.74 -11.56 -18.77
N GLY A 173 -19.77 -10.65 -18.92
CA GLY A 173 -18.37 -10.91 -19.26
C GLY A 173 -18.10 -11.25 -20.74
N LYS A 174 -16.82 -11.26 -21.11
CA LYS A 174 -16.32 -11.56 -22.47
C LYS A 174 -16.53 -13.04 -22.89
N PHE A 175 -16.94 -13.89 -21.94
CA PHE A 175 -16.97 -15.35 -22.08
C PHE A 175 -18.26 -15.92 -22.66
N TYR A 176 -19.28 -15.09 -22.91
CA TYR A 176 -20.59 -15.54 -23.40
C TYR A 176 -20.48 -16.45 -24.64
N ASN A 177 -19.73 -16.03 -25.65
CA ASN A 177 -19.68 -16.75 -26.93
C ASN A 177 -19.08 -18.17 -26.80
N THR A 178 -18.11 -18.33 -25.89
CA THR A 178 -17.36 -19.60 -25.73
C THR A 178 -17.95 -20.49 -24.64
N TYR A 179 -18.54 -19.90 -23.59
CA TYR A 179 -18.89 -20.61 -22.36
C TYR A 179 -20.35 -20.47 -21.94
N ARG A 180 -21.25 -19.95 -22.79
CA ARG A 180 -22.68 -19.79 -22.48
C ARG A 180 -23.37 -21.03 -21.90
N ASP A 181 -22.92 -22.22 -22.28
CA ASP A 181 -23.50 -23.51 -21.87
C ASP A 181 -22.73 -24.15 -20.69
N ALA A 182 -21.64 -23.52 -20.23
CA ALA A 182 -20.87 -24.00 -19.09
C ALA A 182 -21.61 -23.73 -17.78
N ALA A 183 -21.66 -24.73 -16.89
CA ALA A 183 -22.40 -24.64 -15.62
C ALA A 183 -21.97 -23.45 -14.75
N TRP A 184 -20.66 -23.17 -14.68
CA TRP A 184 -20.15 -22.03 -13.93
C TRP A 184 -20.67 -20.69 -14.48
N TYR A 185 -20.78 -20.56 -15.80
CA TYR A 185 -21.24 -19.34 -16.47
C TYR A 185 -22.75 -19.13 -16.28
N ILE A 186 -23.54 -20.20 -16.40
CA ILE A 186 -24.99 -20.19 -16.13
C ILE A 186 -25.26 -19.77 -14.68
N ASN A 187 -24.52 -20.35 -13.72
CA ASN A 187 -24.66 -20.01 -12.31
C ASN A 187 -24.27 -18.55 -12.03
N GLN A 188 -23.17 -18.08 -12.62
CA GLN A 188 -22.73 -16.69 -12.49
C GLN A 188 -23.79 -15.71 -13.02
N LYS A 189 -24.31 -15.96 -14.24
CA LYS A 189 -25.38 -15.15 -14.82
C LYS A 189 -26.63 -15.13 -13.94
N SER A 190 -27.05 -16.29 -13.43
CA SER A 190 -28.20 -16.40 -12.51
C SER A 190 -27.98 -15.60 -11.22
N SER A 191 -26.77 -15.60 -10.68
CA SER A 191 -26.39 -14.82 -9.50
C SER A 191 -26.54 -13.32 -9.76
N TYR A 192 -26.00 -12.81 -10.88
CA TYR A 192 -26.13 -11.39 -11.24
C TYR A 192 -27.58 -10.97 -11.46
N GLU A 193 -28.39 -11.78 -12.15
CA GLU A 193 -29.82 -11.48 -12.35
C GLU A 193 -30.59 -11.48 -11.02
N SER A 194 -30.22 -12.36 -10.08
CA SER A 194 -30.83 -12.42 -8.76
C SER A 194 -30.46 -11.20 -7.91
N ALA A 195 -29.19 -10.80 -7.92
CA ALA A 195 -28.72 -9.60 -7.24
C ALA A 195 -29.42 -8.34 -7.76
N ALA A 196 -29.49 -8.16 -9.09
CA ALA A 196 -30.20 -7.03 -9.70
C ALA A 196 -31.67 -6.96 -9.25
N ARG A 197 -32.37 -8.10 -9.19
CA ARG A 197 -33.76 -8.16 -8.71
C ARG A 197 -33.89 -7.81 -7.23
N LEU A 198 -32.97 -8.28 -6.38
CA LEU A 198 -32.94 -7.93 -4.96
C LEU A 198 -32.77 -6.43 -4.75
N MET A 199 -32.03 -5.76 -5.65
CA MET A 199 -31.82 -4.31 -5.65
C MET A 199 -32.94 -3.53 -6.37
N GLY A 200 -34.00 -4.19 -6.85
CA GLY A 200 -35.15 -3.54 -7.47
C GLY A 200 -35.05 -3.33 -8.99
N TYR A 201 -34.06 -3.92 -9.66
CA TYR A 201 -33.85 -3.78 -11.09
C TYR A 201 -34.36 -4.97 -11.90
N ASN A 202 -34.99 -4.67 -13.04
CA ASN A 202 -35.53 -5.70 -13.95
C ASN A 202 -34.46 -6.40 -14.80
N LYS A 203 -33.29 -5.77 -14.99
CA LYS A 203 -32.16 -6.25 -15.80
C LYS A 203 -30.85 -5.73 -15.20
N VAL A 204 -29.78 -6.52 -15.28
CA VAL A 204 -28.44 -6.14 -14.82
C VAL A 204 -27.95 -4.86 -15.52
N SER A 205 -28.19 -4.70 -16.82
CA SER A 205 -27.79 -3.48 -17.55
C SER A 205 -28.62 -2.22 -17.23
N LYS A 206 -29.58 -2.31 -16.31
CA LYS A 206 -30.42 -1.19 -15.86
C LYS A 206 -30.21 -0.83 -14.39
N GLN A 207 -29.25 -1.51 -13.78
CA GLN A 207 -28.76 -1.27 -12.44
C GLN A 207 -28.08 0.10 -12.29
#